data_AF-A0AAP9KAS0-F1
#
_entry.id   AF-A0AAP9KAS0-F1
#
_cell.length_a   1.000
_cell.length_b   1.000
_cell.length_c   1.000
_cell.angle_alpha   90.00
_cell.angle_beta   90.00
_cell.angle_gamma   90.00
#
_symmetry.space_group_name_H-M   'P 1'
#
loop_
_entity.id
_entity.type
_entity.pdbx_description
1 polymer ?
#
loop_
_entity_poly.entity_id
_entity_poly.type
_entity_poly.pdbx_seq_one_letter_code
_entity_poly.pdbx_strand_id
1 'polypeptide(L)'
;MTTQLVEKRLAPELMIQDLDAFMAKIEELASLLKLDLSFAQADHIALRINDTETAKAAHEAWNQYGKVISQAKINGRPIIVIEFDKALESRGWKIECLELPYPAEGKIYPSESWEHVEFVIPSHADTADEFLADLKHTYPAFGARFDELEELGVKIKLSSPKGEGERLNNPTVAFKYQGICIKLHPHSLKRIVESEQSE
;
A
#
# COMPACT_ATOMS: atom_id res chain seq x y z
N MET A 1 12.21 12.55 18.58
CA MET A 1 12.54 11.54 17.55
C MET A 1 13.87 10.93 17.86
N THR A 2 14.00 9.61 17.73
CA THR A 2 15.27 8.90 17.95
C THR A 2 16.27 9.28 16.86
N THR A 3 17.53 9.49 17.23
CA THR A 3 18.63 9.85 16.31
C THR A 3 18.71 8.89 15.11
N GLN A 4 18.46 7.60 15.35
CA GLN A 4 18.47 6.55 14.34
C GLN A 4 17.45 6.75 13.21
N LEU A 5 16.23 7.23 13.52
CA LEU A 5 15.21 7.49 12.48
C LEU A 5 15.63 8.66 11.59
N VAL A 6 16.24 9.69 12.16
CA VAL A 6 16.72 10.86 11.40
C VAL A 6 17.88 10.46 10.49
N GLU A 7 18.85 9.70 11.01
CA GLU A 7 20.00 9.20 10.24
C GLU A 7 19.56 8.33 9.05
N LYS A 8 18.55 7.47 9.26
CA LYS A 8 17.98 6.63 8.20
C LYS A 8 16.94 7.35 7.33
N ARG A 9 16.61 8.62 7.63
CA ARG A 9 15.50 9.38 7.04
C ARG A 9 14.11 8.74 7.18
N LEU A 10 13.91 7.90 8.20
CA LEU A 10 12.64 7.22 8.50
C LEU A 10 11.74 7.99 9.48
N ALA A 11 12.17 9.17 9.93
CA ALA A 11 11.33 10.06 10.73
C ALA A 11 10.12 10.56 9.91
N PRO A 12 8.91 10.64 10.48
CA PRO A 12 7.70 11.07 9.78
C PRO A 12 7.86 12.32 8.91
N GLU A 13 8.49 13.40 9.40
CA GLU A 13 8.65 14.63 8.62
C GLU A 13 9.54 14.42 7.39
N LEU A 14 10.58 13.59 7.51
CA LEU A 14 11.47 13.27 6.40
C LEU A 14 10.78 12.38 5.37
N MET A 15 10.02 11.39 5.85
CA MET A 15 9.21 10.53 5.00
C MET A 15 8.14 11.34 4.25
N ILE A 16 7.50 12.31 4.91
CA ILE A 16 6.53 13.23 4.28
C ILE A 16 7.23 14.14 3.26
N GLN A 17 8.45 14.61 3.52
CA GLN A 17 9.23 15.37 2.52
C GLN A 17 9.56 14.53 1.28
N ASP A 18 9.83 13.24 1.45
CA ASP A 18 10.18 12.32 0.36
C ASP A 18 8.92 11.80 -0.39
N LEU A 19 7.70 12.13 0.09
CA LEU A 19 6.43 11.64 -0.45
C LEU A 19 6.18 12.07 -1.89
N ASP A 20 6.39 13.35 -2.24
CA ASP A 20 6.07 13.85 -3.57
C ASP A 20 6.93 13.17 -4.66
N ALA A 21 8.21 12.95 -4.36
CA ALA A 21 9.13 12.23 -5.25
C ALA A 21 8.76 10.74 -5.40
N PHE A 22 8.25 10.12 -4.34
CA PHE A 22 7.75 8.75 -4.40
C PHE A 22 6.45 8.65 -5.23
N MET A 23 5.49 9.57 -4.99
CA MET A 23 4.23 9.61 -5.72
C MET A 23 4.41 9.93 -7.21
N ALA A 24 5.41 10.73 -7.58
CA ALA A 24 5.78 10.92 -8.98
C ALA A 24 6.11 9.59 -9.69
N LYS A 25 6.80 8.67 -9.00
CA LYS A 25 7.11 7.34 -9.55
C LYS A 25 5.87 6.44 -9.61
N ILE A 26 4.91 6.64 -8.70
CA ILE A 26 3.59 5.99 -8.75
C ILE A 26 2.81 6.49 -9.97
N GLU A 27 2.80 7.79 -10.25
CA GLU A 27 2.20 8.36 -11.47
C GLU A 27 2.82 7.76 -12.74
N GLU A 28 4.16 7.68 -12.80
CA GLU A 28 4.89 7.08 -13.92
C GLU A 28 4.52 5.62 -14.14
N LEU A 29 4.43 4.82 -13.06
CA LEU A 29 4.01 3.43 -13.14
C LEU A 29 2.55 3.30 -13.58
N ALA A 30 1.63 4.10 -13.04
CA ALA A 30 0.22 4.10 -13.47
C ALA A 30 0.09 4.41 -14.97
N SER A 31 0.87 5.39 -15.47
CA SER A 31 0.93 5.75 -16.89
C SER A 31 1.48 4.61 -17.77
N LEU A 32 2.52 3.91 -17.31
CA LEU A 32 3.06 2.73 -17.98
C LEU A 32 1.99 1.64 -18.11
N LEU A 33 1.24 1.40 -17.01
CA LEU A 33 0.16 0.42 -16.93
C LEU A 33 -1.10 0.82 -17.69
N LYS A 34 -1.23 2.08 -18.14
CA LYS A 34 -2.47 2.63 -18.71
C LYS A 34 -3.66 2.59 -17.73
N LEU A 35 -3.36 2.82 -16.45
CA LEU A 35 -4.34 3.01 -15.39
C LEU A 35 -4.48 4.51 -15.12
N ASP A 36 -5.64 5.10 -15.43
CA ASP A 36 -5.94 6.47 -15.02
C ASP A 36 -6.48 6.47 -13.58
N LEU A 37 -5.58 6.72 -12.63
CA LEU A 37 -5.89 6.70 -11.21
C LEU A 37 -6.25 8.08 -10.65
N SER A 38 -6.43 9.10 -11.51
CA SER A 38 -6.62 10.50 -11.08
C SER A 38 -7.81 10.70 -10.13
N PHE A 39 -8.85 9.88 -10.27
CA PHE A 39 -10.05 9.89 -9.42
C PHE A 39 -10.13 8.70 -8.46
N ALA A 40 -9.16 7.78 -8.50
CA ALA A 40 -9.11 6.67 -7.56
C ALA A 40 -8.69 7.18 -6.18
N GLN A 41 -9.28 6.63 -5.13
CA GLN A 41 -8.82 6.89 -3.77
C GLN A 41 -7.48 6.20 -3.56
N ALA A 42 -6.43 6.96 -3.23
CA ALA A 42 -5.19 6.41 -2.69
C ALA A 42 -5.45 6.01 -1.25
N ASP A 43 -5.77 4.74 -1.02
CA ASP A 43 -6.27 4.25 0.26
C ASP A 43 -5.21 4.39 1.35
N HIS A 44 -4.06 3.77 1.12
CA HIS A 44 -2.97 3.75 2.06
C HIS A 44 -1.61 3.66 1.36
N ILE A 45 -0.59 4.16 2.05
CA ILE A 45 0.80 4.06 1.66
C ILE A 45 1.53 3.13 2.62
N ALA A 46 2.47 2.33 2.11
CA ALA A 46 3.20 1.36 2.90
C ALA A 46 4.68 1.69 3.04
N LEU A 47 5.18 1.55 4.26
CA LEU A 47 6.57 1.72 4.63
C LEU A 47 7.26 0.35 4.82
N ARG A 48 8.51 0.23 4.36
CA ARG A 48 9.37 -0.93 4.68
C ARG A 48 10.52 -0.50 5.56
N ILE A 49 10.70 -1.24 6.65
CA ILE A 49 11.84 -1.13 7.57
C ILE A 49 12.32 -2.56 7.81
N ASN A 50 13.64 -2.76 7.84
CA ASN A 50 14.30 -4.07 7.95
C ASN A 50 14.66 -4.43 9.40
N ASP A 51 14.80 -3.44 10.27
CA ASP A 51 15.16 -3.63 11.68
C ASP A 51 13.94 -3.46 12.60
N THR A 52 13.75 -4.40 13.54
CA THR A 52 12.55 -4.45 14.39
C THR A 52 12.49 -3.28 15.37
N GLU A 53 13.63 -2.91 15.97
CA GLU A 53 13.69 -1.77 16.90
C GLU A 53 13.47 -0.45 16.15
N THR A 54 14.03 -0.32 14.95
CA THR A 54 13.76 0.83 14.06
C THR A 54 12.28 0.89 13.69
N ALA A 55 11.63 -0.24 13.36
CA ALA A 55 10.21 -0.29 13.03
C ALA A 55 9.33 0.11 14.22
N LYS A 56 9.70 -0.33 15.43
CA LYS A 56 9.05 0.08 16.67
C LYS A 56 9.20 1.58 16.93
N ALA A 57 10.40 2.13 16.77
CA ALA A 57 10.63 3.55 16.91
C ALA A 57 9.83 4.37 15.86
N ALA A 58 9.76 3.89 14.62
CA ALA A 58 8.97 4.52 13.56
C ALA A 58 7.47 4.50 13.91
N HIS A 59 6.94 3.36 14.36
CA HIS A 59 5.56 3.25 14.83
C HIS A 59 5.26 4.26 15.95
N GLU A 60 6.10 4.35 16.98
CA GLU A 60 5.93 5.32 18.07
C GLU A 60 5.97 6.78 17.56
N ALA A 61 6.81 7.08 16.56
CA ALA A 61 6.89 8.41 15.96
C ALA A 61 5.62 8.75 15.15
N TRP A 62 5.10 7.80 14.38
CA TRP A 62 3.89 7.98 13.57
C TRP A 62 2.60 8.12 14.41
N ASN A 63 2.59 7.66 15.67
CA ASN A 63 1.46 7.89 16.59
C ASN A 63 1.21 9.38 16.92
N GLN A 64 2.12 10.29 16.55
CA GLN A 64 1.90 11.75 16.66
C GLN A 64 1.16 12.34 15.44
N TYR A 65 0.97 11.53 14.39
CA TYR A 65 0.39 11.94 13.10
C TYR A 65 -0.94 11.25 12.83
N GLY A 66 -1.41 10.42 13.75
CA GLY A 66 -2.59 9.59 13.54
C GLY A 66 -2.81 8.57 14.65
N LYS A 67 -3.84 7.77 14.46
CA LYS A 67 -4.29 6.76 15.41
C LYS A 67 -4.11 5.37 14.81
N VAL A 68 -3.58 4.45 15.61
CA VAL A 68 -3.58 3.02 15.26
C VAL A 68 -5.01 2.51 15.20
N ILE A 69 -5.43 2.02 14.04
CA ILE A 69 -6.76 1.42 13.82
C ILE A 69 -6.71 -0.10 13.72
N SER A 70 -5.56 -0.68 13.37
CA SER A 70 -5.35 -2.14 13.37
C SER A 70 -3.91 -2.52 13.72
N GLN A 71 -3.76 -3.68 14.38
CA GLN A 71 -2.49 -4.32 14.71
C GLN A 71 -2.58 -5.82 14.43
N ALA A 72 -2.99 -6.19 13.21
CA ALA A 72 -3.18 -7.58 12.83
C ALA A 72 -1.84 -8.34 12.83
N LYS A 73 -1.85 -9.60 13.30
CA LYS A 73 -0.70 -10.49 13.21
C LYS A 73 -0.81 -11.31 11.93
N ILE A 74 0.10 -11.06 10.98
CA ILE A 74 0.11 -11.72 9.67
C ILE A 74 1.46 -12.42 9.50
N ASN A 75 1.45 -13.74 9.29
CA ASN A 75 2.67 -14.55 9.20
C ASN A 75 3.62 -14.35 10.40
N GLY A 76 3.07 -14.32 11.61
CA GLY A 76 3.87 -14.26 12.84
C GLY A 76 4.35 -12.86 13.27
N ARG A 77 4.18 -11.83 12.44
CA ARG A 77 4.61 -10.45 12.71
C ARG A 77 3.44 -9.47 12.74
N PRO A 78 3.51 -8.38 13.50
CA PRO A 78 2.48 -7.34 13.47
C PRO A 78 2.56 -6.54 12.17
N ILE A 79 1.39 -6.21 11.62
CA ILE A 79 1.19 -5.18 10.62
C ILE A 79 0.36 -4.09 11.28
N ILE A 80 0.96 -2.91 11.42
CA ILE A 80 0.32 -1.76 12.05
C ILE A 80 -0.34 -0.94 10.96
N VAL A 81 -1.61 -0.57 11.18
CA VAL A 81 -2.32 0.39 10.34
C VAL A 81 -2.60 1.63 11.17
N ILE A 82 -2.14 2.78 10.70
CA ILE A 82 -2.34 4.08 11.33
C ILE A 82 -3.20 4.92 10.39
N GLU A 83 -4.38 5.33 10.85
CA GLU A 83 -5.18 6.37 10.19
C GLU A 83 -4.59 7.73 10.54
N PHE A 84 -4.26 8.53 9.53
CA PHE A 84 -3.69 9.86 9.77
C PHE A 84 -4.74 10.84 10.32
N ASP A 85 -4.36 11.69 11.27
CA ASP A 85 -5.22 12.79 11.76
C ASP A 85 -5.57 13.77 10.62
N LYS A 86 -4.61 13.96 9.72
CA LYS A 86 -4.77 14.66 8.46
C LYS A 86 -4.16 13.81 7.35
N ALA A 87 -4.99 13.45 6.36
CA ALA A 87 -4.53 12.70 5.18
C ALA A 87 -3.30 13.36 4.55
N LEU A 88 -2.34 12.53 4.13
CA LEU A 88 -1.19 13.01 3.39
C LEU A 88 -1.63 13.38 1.97
N GLU A 89 -1.28 14.57 1.52
CA GLU A 89 -1.68 15.08 0.21
C GLU A 89 -0.46 15.14 -0.71
N SER A 90 -0.58 14.55 -1.89
CA SER A 90 0.48 14.54 -2.90
C SER A 90 -0.10 14.23 -4.27
N ARG A 91 0.33 14.97 -5.31
CA ARG A 91 -0.09 14.77 -6.70
C ARG A 91 -1.61 14.70 -6.92
N GLY A 92 -2.38 15.44 -6.12
CA GLY A 92 -3.85 15.47 -6.19
C GLY A 92 -4.56 14.36 -5.41
N TRP A 93 -3.83 13.36 -4.92
CA TRP A 93 -4.37 12.33 -4.04
C TRP A 93 -4.31 12.72 -2.58
N LYS A 94 -5.25 12.14 -1.82
CA LYS A 94 -5.28 12.13 -0.36
C LYS A 94 -5.11 10.70 0.10
N ILE A 95 -4.07 10.44 0.89
CA ILE A 95 -3.74 9.13 1.45
C ILE A 95 -4.15 9.12 2.91
N GLU A 96 -5.06 8.23 3.28
CA GLU A 96 -5.71 8.26 4.59
C GLU A 96 -4.98 7.43 5.64
N CYS A 97 -4.22 6.41 5.22
CA CYS A 97 -3.58 5.47 6.14
C CYS A 97 -2.12 5.18 5.80
N LEU A 98 -1.35 4.89 6.85
CA LEU A 98 -0.05 4.24 6.79
C LEU A 98 -0.21 2.75 7.10
N GLU A 99 0.32 1.89 6.23
CA GLU A 99 0.64 0.51 6.57
C GLU A 99 2.13 0.40 6.98
N LEU A 100 2.38 -0.07 8.19
CA LEU A 100 3.73 -0.35 8.70
C LEU A 100 3.84 -1.83 9.11
N PRO A 101 4.21 -2.71 8.16
CA PRO A 101 4.52 -4.09 8.46
C PRO A 101 5.88 -4.19 9.16
N TYR A 102 5.93 -4.76 10.36
CA TYR A 102 7.20 -5.04 11.03
C TYR A 102 8.05 -6.00 10.20
N PRO A 103 9.39 -6.05 10.34
CA PRO A 103 10.22 -6.91 9.51
C PRO A 103 9.77 -8.38 9.54
N ALA A 104 9.84 -9.05 8.39
CA ALA A 104 9.61 -10.50 8.30
C ALA A 104 10.96 -11.23 8.45
N GLU A 105 10.98 -12.31 9.22
CA GLU A 105 12.18 -13.12 9.39
C GLU A 105 12.71 -13.63 8.04
N GLY A 106 14.02 -13.50 7.82
CA GLY A 106 14.67 -13.93 6.58
C GLY A 106 14.37 -13.07 5.35
N LYS A 107 13.61 -11.98 5.46
CA LYS A 107 13.30 -11.08 4.35
C LYS A 107 13.87 -9.68 4.56
N ILE A 108 14.78 -9.30 3.68
CA ILE A 108 15.39 -7.96 3.64
C ILE A 108 14.92 -7.23 2.38
N TYR A 109 14.42 -6.03 2.54
CA TYR A 109 14.08 -5.13 1.44
C TYR A 109 15.32 -4.34 1.03
N PRO A 110 15.57 -4.12 -0.28
CA PRO A 110 16.74 -3.36 -0.76
C PRO A 110 16.81 -1.91 -0.27
N SER A 111 15.66 -1.34 0.12
CA SER A 111 15.52 0.01 0.62
C SER A 111 14.57 0.03 1.81
N GLU A 112 14.89 0.85 2.81
CA GLU A 112 13.98 1.21 3.91
C GLU A 112 13.38 2.59 3.58
N SER A 113 12.15 2.62 3.05
CA SER A 113 11.42 3.84 2.66
C SER A 113 9.97 3.48 2.29
N TRP A 114 9.25 4.43 1.68
CA TRP A 114 8.00 4.16 0.97
C TRP A 114 8.22 3.07 -0.07
N GLU A 115 7.33 2.08 -0.12
CA GLU A 115 7.48 0.94 -1.03
C GLU A 115 6.32 0.77 -2.01
N HIS A 116 5.09 0.99 -1.56
CA HIS A 116 3.93 0.92 -2.43
C HIS A 116 2.79 1.82 -1.94
N VAL A 117 1.86 2.07 -2.86
CA VAL A 117 0.55 2.69 -2.60
C VAL A 117 -0.52 1.71 -3.06
N GLU A 118 -1.60 1.63 -2.29
CA GLU A 118 -2.79 0.88 -2.66
C GLU A 118 -3.92 1.85 -3.01
N PHE A 119 -4.67 1.53 -4.06
CA PHE A 119 -5.81 2.33 -4.52
C PHE A 119 -7.10 1.51 -4.49
N VAL A 120 -8.19 2.16 -4.09
CA VAL A 120 -9.52 1.55 -4.12
C VAL A 120 -10.13 1.67 -5.51
N ILE A 121 -10.42 0.52 -6.14
CA ILE A 121 -11.21 0.46 -7.37
C ILE A 121 -12.49 -0.33 -7.09
N PRO A 122 -13.67 0.31 -7.02
CA PRO A 122 -14.91 -0.37 -6.69
C PRO A 122 -15.19 -1.57 -7.60
N SER A 123 -15.45 -2.73 -6.99
CA SER A 123 -15.79 -3.97 -7.67
C SER A 123 -16.58 -4.88 -6.72
N HIS A 124 -17.34 -5.81 -7.30
CA HIS A 124 -18.05 -6.87 -6.60
C HIS A 124 -17.33 -8.23 -6.68
N ALA A 125 -16.11 -8.26 -7.23
CA ALA A 125 -15.33 -9.48 -7.37
C ALA A 125 -14.99 -10.09 -6.01
N ASP A 126 -15.12 -11.41 -5.90
CA ASP A 126 -14.75 -12.17 -4.71
C ASP A 126 -13.32 -12.73 -4.82
N THR A 127 -12.83 -12.91 -6.05
CA THR A 127 -11.50 -13.47 -6.34
C THR A 127 -10.58 -12.46 -7.03
N ALA A 128 -9.27 -12.67 -6.91
CA ALA A 128 -8.28 -11.82 -7.56
C ALA A 128 -8.33 -11.92 -9.10
N ASP A 129 -8.74 -13.07 -9.65
CA ASP A 129 -8.93 -13.26 -11.09
C ASP A 129 -10.15 -12.50 -11.62
N GLU A 130 -11.29 -12.56 -10.90
CA GLU A 130 -12.47 -11.75 -11.22
C GLU A 130 -12.16 -10.26 -11.11
N PHE A 131 -11.46 -9.85 -10.06
CA PHE A 131 -11.08 -8.46 -9.88
C PHE A 131 -10.15 -7.98 -10.99
N LEU A 132 -9.19 -8.82 -11.42
CA LEU A 132 -8.37 -8.51 -12.60
C LEU A 132 -9.23 -8.36 -13.87
N ALA A 133 -10.24 -9.20 -14.07
CA ALA A 133 -11.15 -9.07 -15.20
C ALA A 133 -11.93 -7.74 -15.17
N ASP A 134 -12.43 -7.36 -13.99
CA ASP A 134 -13.09 -6.07 -13.77
C ASP A 134 -12.15 -4.89 -14.05
N LEU A 135 -10.88 -4.97 -13.64
CA LEU A 135 -9.88 -3.95 -13.94
C LEU A 135 -9.63 -3.81 -15.44
N LYS A 136 -9.54 -4.93 -16.19
CA LYS A 136 -9.38 -4.90 -17.65
C LYS A 136 -10.59 -4.27 -18.34
N HIS A 137 -11.78 -4.45 -17.79
CA HIS A 137 -13.00 -3.81 -18.28
C HIS A 137 -13.06 -2.32 -17.94
N THR A 138 -12.76 -1.97 -16.69
CA THR A 138 -12.77 -0.59 -16.16
C THR A 138 -11.72 0.29 -16.83
N TYR A 139 -10.56 -0.29 -17.14
CA TYR A 139 -9.46 0.37 -17.83
C TYR A 139 -9.14 -0.36 -19.15
N PRO A 140 -9.91 -0.09 -20.24
CA PRO A 140 -9.74 -0.83 -21.50
C PRO A 140 -8.34 -0.71 -22.11
N ALA A 141 -7.66 0.43 -21.93
CA ALA A 141 -6.30 0.63 -22.40
C ALA A 141 -5.27 -0.23 -21.63
N PHE A 142 -5.49 -0.44 -20.34
CA PHE A 142 -4.74 -1.43 -19.54
C PHE A 142 -5.06 -2.85 -20.02
N GLY A 143 -6.35 -3.17 -20.18
CA GLY A 143 -6.79 -4.49 -20.64
C GLY A 143 -6.20 -4.89 -22.00
N ALA A 144 -6.15 -3.96 -22.94
CA ALA A 144 -5.60 -4.18 -24.28
C ALA A 144 -4.09 -4.44 -24.31
N ARG A 145 -3.36 -4.00 -23.28
CA ARG A 145 -1.89 -4.11 -23.21
C ARG A 145 -1.41 -5.03 -22.10
N PHE A 146 -2.33 -5.69 -21.40
CA PHE A 146 -2.01 -6.48 -20.22
C PHE A 146 -0.93 -7.54 -20.48
N ASP A 147 -1.05 -8.25 -21.61
CA ASP A 147 -0.15 -9.34 -21.97
C ASP A 147 1.27 -8.83 -22.35
N GLU A 148 1.42 -7.55 -22.70
CA GLU A 148 2.73 -6.91 -22.97
C GLU A 148 3.48 -6.52 -21.68
N LEU A 149 2.78 -6.41 -20.55
CA LEU A 149 3.33 -5.81 -19.33
C LEU A 149 4.51 -6.63 -18.76
N GLU A 150 4.41 -7.96 -18.83
CA GLU A 150 5.49 -8.84 -18.35
C GLU A 150 6.76 -8.69 -19.21
N GLU A 151 6.61 -8.56 -20.53
CA GLU A 151 7.72 -8.30 -21.46
C GLU A 151 8.39 -6.94 -21.20
N LEU A 152 7.61 -5.96 -20.74
CA LEU A 152 8.10 -4.66 -20.28
C LEU A 152 8.79 -4.73 -18.91
N GLY A 153 8.78 -5.89 -18.24
CA GLY A 153 9.41 -6.13 -16.94
C GLY A 153 8.51 -5.83 -15.74
N VAL A 154 7.20 -5.63 -15.94
CA VAL A 154 6.23 -5.48 -14.86
C VAL A 154 5.91 -6.86 -14.28
N LYS A 155 6.08 -7.01 -12.97
CA LYS A 155 5.67 -8.21 -12.24
C LYS A 155 4.25 -8.03 -11.74
N ILE A 156 3.37 -8.94 -12.11
CA ILE A 156 1.97 -8.93 -11.70
C ILE A 156 1.75 -10.05 -10.68
N LYS A 157 1.12 -9.73 -9.55
CA LYS A 157 0.77 -10.72 -8.53
C LYS A 157 -0.68 -10.56 -8.11
N LEU A 158 -1.42 -11.65 -8.18
CA LEU A 158 -2.78 -11.77 -7.67
C LEU A 158 -2.71 -12.35 -6.26
N SER A 159 -3.50 -11.80 -5.35
CA SER A 159 -3.64 -12.32 -3.99
C SER A 159 -4.97 -11.92 -3.39
N SER A 160 -5.51 -12.74 -2.51
CA SER A 160 -6.56 -12.34 -1.58
C SER A 160 -5.97 -12.54 -0.19
N PRO A 161 -5.34 -11.51 0.41
CA PRO A 161 -4.86 -11.59 1.79
C PRO A 161 -6.01 -12.05 2.69
N LYS A 162 -5.72 -12.85 3.72
CA LYS A 162 -6.70 -13.23 4.74
C LYS A 162 -6.15 -12.93 6.12
N GLY A 163 -6.73 -11.94 6.79
CA GLY A 163 -6.54 -11.73 8.23
C GLY A 163 -7.23 -12.82 9.04
N GLU A 164 -6.77 -13.10 10.26
CA GLU A 164 -7.36 -14.13 11.12
C GLU A 164 -8.86 -13.89 11.42
N GLY A 165 -9.34 -12.65 11.29
CA GLY A 165 -10.74 -12.26 11.46
C GLY A 165 -11.39 -11.62 10.22
N GLU A 166 -10.76 -11.71 9.05
CA GLU A 166 -11.25 -11.02 7.85
C GLU A 166 -12.61 -11.58 7.40
N ARG A 167 -13.62 -10.70 7.33
CA ARG A 167 -14.99 -11.04 6.94
C ARG A 167 -15.34 -10.60 5.53
N LEU A 168 -14.53 -9.72 4.94
CA LEU A 168 -14.72 -9.14 3.63
C LEU A 168 -13.55 -9.55 2.73
N ASN A 169 -13.84 -10.26 1.64
CA ASN A 169 -12.80 -10.60 0.67
C ASN A 169 -12.21 -9.32 0.09
N ASN A 170 -10.88 -9.16 0.18
CA ASN A 170 -10.18 -8.03 -0.43
C ASN A 170 -9.22 -8.48 -1.54
N PRO A 171 -9.75 -9.00 -2.68
CA PRO A 171 -8.91 -9.41 -3.79
C PRO A 171 -8.04 -8.25 -4.25
N THR A 172 -6.75 -8.52 -4.39
CA THR A 172 -5.71 -7.53 -4.66
C THR A 172 -4.95 -7.92 -5.92
N VAL A 173 -4.75 -6.96 -6.83
CA VAL A 173 -3.81 -7.08 -7.95
C VAL A 173 -2.66 -6.11 -7.73
N ALA A 174 -1.45 -6.65 -7.63
CA ALA A 174 -0.22 -5.89 -7.43
C ALA A 174 0.60 -5.81 -8.73
N PHE A 175 1.03 -4.61 -9.09
CA PHE A 175 1.92 -4.32 -10.21
C PHE A 175 3.23 -3.77 -9.67
N LYS A 176 4.34 -4.47 -9.90
CA LYS A 176 5.67 -4.07 -9.44
C LYS A 176 6.62 -3.85 -10.60
N TYR A 177 7.26 -2.68 -10.64
CA TYR A 177 8.21 -2.29 -11.67
C TYR A 177 9.34 -1.47 -11.07
N GLN A 178 10.59 -1.85 -11.36
CA GLN A 178 11.80 -1.12 -10.93
C GLN A 178 11.83 -0.68 -9.44
N GLY A 179 11.29 -1.53 -8.56
CA GLY A 179 11.27 -1.26 -7.12
C GLY A 179 10.05 -0.48 -6.62
N ILE A 180 9.19 0.01 -7.52
CA ILE A 180 7.93 0.69 -7.21
C ILE A 180 6.77 -0.28 -7.39
N CYS A 181 5.74 -0.15 -6.57
CA CYS A 181 4.59 -1.04 -6.59
C CYS A 181 3.28 -0.27 -6.41
N ILE A 182 2.32 -0.54 -7.28
CA ILE A 182 0.92 -0.14 -7.14
C ILE A 182 0.13 -1.40 -6.84
N LYS A 183 -0.79 -1.32 -5.89
CA LYS A 183 -1.81 -2.35 -5.71
C LYS A 183 -3.19 -1.76 -5.85
N LEU A 184 -4.10 -2.56 -6.39
CA LEU A 184 -5.51 -2.21 -6.51
C LEU A 184 -6.32 -3.22 -5.71
N HIS A 185 -7.39 -2.77 -5.09
CA HIS A 185 -8.30 -3.61 -4.30
C HIS A 185 -9.69 -2.95 -4.20
N PRO A 186 -10.78 -3.71 -3.96
CA PRO A 186 -12.14 -3.18 -4.00
C PRO A 186 -12.60 -2.44 -2.75
N HIS A 187 -11.92 -2.62 -1.63
CA HIS A 187 -12.36 -2.12 -0.33
C HIS A 187 -11.26 -1.37 0.38
N SER A 188 -11.57 -0.17 0.89
CA SER A 188 -10.62 0.61 1.69
C SER A 188 -10.18 -0.16 2.93
N LEU A 189 -8.94 0.06 3.35
CA LEU A 189 -8.37 -0.57 4.54
C LEU A 189 -9.17 -0.25 5.79
N LYS A 190 -9.71 0.97 5.89
CA LYS A 190 -10.63 1.36 6.97
C LYS A 190 -11.88 0.47 7.01
N ARG A 191 -12.49 0.21 5.84
CA ARG A 191 -13.67 -0.67 5.75
C ARG A 191 -13.34 -2.12 6.10
N ILE A 192 -12.15 -2.60 5.73
CA ILE A 192 -11.66 -3.92 6.14
C ILE A 192 -11.55 -4.00 7.66
N VAL A 193 -10.87 -3.03 8.28
CA VAL A 193 -10.69 -2.98 9.74
C VAL A 193 -12.04 -2.86 10.47
N GLU A 194 -12.97 -2.04 9.99
CA GLU A 194 -14.32 -1.94 10.54
C GLU A 194 -15.08 -3.28 10.47
N SER A 195 -14.91 -4.03 9.38
CA SER A 195 -15.55 -5.34 9.21
C SER A 195 -15.00 -6.41 10.15
N GLU A 196 -13.74 -6.28 10.58
CA GLU A 196 -13.10 -7.17 11.55
C GLU A 196 -13.57 -6.88 12.99
N GLN A 197 -13.93 -5.63 13.28
CA GLN A 197 -14.35 -5.16 14.62
C GLN A 197 -15.87 -5.25 14.86
N SER A 198 -16.67 -5.30 13.79
CA SER A 198 -18.12 -5.40 13.88
C SER A 198 -18.52 -6.85 14.16
N GLU A 199 -19.09 -7.13 15.34
CA GLU A 199 -19.60 -8.45 15.73
C GLU A 199 -20.76 -8.94 14.86
#